data_AF-A0A945P9D2-F1
#
_entry.id   AF-A0A945P9D2-F1
#
_cell.length_a   1.000
_cell.length_b   1.000
_cell.length_c   1.000
_cell.angle_alpha   90.00
_cell.angle_beta   90.00
_cell.angle_gamma   90.00
#
_symmetry.space_group_name_H-M   'P 1'
#
loop_
_entity.id
_entity.type
_entity.pdbx_description
1 polymer ?
#
loop_
_entity_poly.entity_id
_entity_poly.type
_entity_poly.pdbx_seq_one_letter_code
_entity_poly.pdbx_strand_id
1 'polypeptide(L)'
;PFNRTGWLWFAAVGLCNGLAVLCLYQALGRGPVSLVAPLVACYPLATLVFGWAFPGGSPLSRQAVVGIGITVAGVAILLSL
;
A
#
# COMPACT_ATOMS: atom_id res chain seq x y z
N PRO A 1 -29.83 -8.09 -4.81
CA PRO A 1 -30.30 -6.68 -4.76
C PRO A 1 -29.15 -5.75 -4.34
N PHE A 2 -28.81 -4.79 -5.19
CA PHE A 2 -27.74 -3.82 -4.93
C PHE A 2 -28.10 -2.96 -3.70
N ASN A 3 -27.42 -3.21 -2.59
CA ASN A 3 -27.64 -2.50 -1.33
C ASN A 3 -26.99 -1.10 -1.40
N ARG A 4 -27.64 -0.05 -0.85
CA ARG A 4 -27.09 1.33 -0.82
C ARG A 4 -25.70 1.37 -0.18
N THR A 5 -25.48 0.54 0.83
CA THR A 5 -24.17 0.37 1.48
C THR A 5 -23.09 -0.13 0.51
N GLY A 6 -23.44 -1.00 -0.45
CA GLY A 6 -22.50 -1.50 -1.45
C GLY A 6 -22.03 -0.41 -2.42
N TRP A 7 -22.92 0.47 -2.85
CA TRP A 7 -22.57 1.61 -3.71
C TRP A 7 -21.61 2.58 -3.00
N LEU A 8 -21.85 2.85 -1.71
CA LEU A 8 -20.96 3.69 -0.91
C LEU A 8 -19.57 3.06 -0.77
N TRP A 9 -19.50 1.75 -0.52
CA TRP A 9 -18.22 1.04 -0.49
C TRP A 9 -17.49 1.05 -1.83
N PHE A 10 -18.20 0.83 -2.94
CA PHE A 10 -17.60 0.92 -4.28
C PHE A 10 -17.07 2.33 -4.58
N ALA A 11 -17.83 3.37 -4.26
CA ALA A 11 -17.39 4.75 -4.43
C ALA A 11 -16.16 5.06 -3.57
N ALA A 12 -16.14 4.63 -2.31
CA ALA A 12 -15.01 4.83 -1.40
C ALA A 12 -13.74 4.11 -1.90
N VAL A 13 -13.85 2.85 -2.31
CA VAL A 13 -12.72 2.08 -2.87
C VAL A 13 -12.21 2.71 -4.16
N GLY A 14 -13.12 3.13 -5.05
CA GLY A 14 -12.77 3.81 -6.29
C GLY A 14 -12.04 5.13 -6.06
N LEU A 15 -12.51 5.95 -5.10
CA LEU A 15 -11.86 7.19 -4.69
C LEU A 15 -10.47 6.93 -4.10
N CYS A 16 -10.33 5.98 -3.17
CA CYS A 16 -9.03 5.63 -2.59
C CYS A 16 -8.03 5.15 -3.66
N ASN A 17 -8.46 4.29 -4.58
CA ASN A 17 -7.59 3.81 -5.65
C ASN A 17 -7.20 4.94 -6.62
N GLY A 18 -8.16 5.76 -7.05
CA GLY A 18 -7.90 6.91 -7.90
C GLY A 18 -6.94 7.91 -7.27
N LEU A 19 -7.11 8.22 -5.98
CA LEU A 19 -6.20 9.09 -5.23
C LEU A 19 -4.79 8.49 -5.12
N ALA A 20 -4.67 7.17 -4.91
CA ALA A 20 -3.37 6.50 -4.85
C ALA A 20 -2.60 6.65 -6.18
N VAL A 21 -3.29 6.48 -7.31
CA VAL A 21 -2.70 6.63 -8.65
C VAL A 21 -2.32 8.10 -8.92
N LEU A 22 -3.18 9.06 -8.57
CA LEU A 22 -2.85 10.48 -8.71
C LEU A 22 -1.64 10.87 -7.87
N CYS A 23 -1.53 10.34 -6.64
CA CYS A 23 -0.39 10.56 -5.77
C CYS A 23 0.90 9.95 -6.35
N LEU A 24 0.80 8.75 -6.93
CA LEU A 24 1.91 8.11 -7.65
C LEU A 24 2.40 8.98 -8.81
N TYR A 25 1.50 9.47 -9.66
CA TYR A 25 1.88 10.37 -10.75
C TYR A 25 2.48 11.67 -10.26
N GLN A 26 1.96 12.25 -9.16
CA GLN A 26 2.53 13.44 -8.54
C GLN A 26 3.92 13.19 -7.94
N ALA A 27 4.19 11.99 -7.41
CA ALA A 27 5.50 11.61 -6.91
C ALA A 27 6.51 11.42 -8.05
N LEU A 28 6.10 10.76 -9.14
CA LEU A 28 6.91 10.63 -10.36
C LEU A 28 7.22 11.99 -11.02
N GLY A 29 6.29 12.95 -10.93
CA GLY A 29 6.50 14.30 -11.43
C GLY A 29 7.41 15.19 -10.57
N ARG A 30 7.60 14.85 -9.28
CA ARG A 30 8.40 15.65 -8.33
C ARG A 30 9.74 15.02 -7.92
N GLY A 31 9.95 13.74 -8.20
CA GLY A 31 11.14 13.02 -7.80
C GLY A 31 11.60 11.99 -8.84
N PRO A 32 12.85 11.53 -8.76
CA PRO A 32 13.38 10.52 -9.67
C PRO A 32 12.64 9.19 -9.49
N VAL A 33 12.31 8.54 -10.62
CA VAL A 33 11.61 7.25 -10.67
C VAL A 33 12.32 6.18 -9.84
N SER A 34 13.64 6.26 -9.73
CA SER A 34 14.48 5.37 -8.91
C SER A 34 14.17 5.47 -7.40
N LEU A 35 13.65 6.59 -6.91
CA LEU A 35 13.19 6.71 -5.51
C LEU A 35 11.71 6.35 -5.36
N VAL A 36 10.88 6.69 -6.35
CA VAL A 36 9.43 6.47 -6.28
C VAL A 36 9.07 4.98 -6.41
N ALA A 37 9.73 4.25 -7.31
CA ALA A 37 9.44 2.82 -7.54
C ALA A 37 9.69 1.94 -6.29
N PRO A 38 10.82 2.07 -5.57
CA PRO A 38 11.02 1.37 -4.30
C PRO A 38 10.02 1.81 -3.23
N LEU A 39 9.71 3.11 -3.14
CA LEU A 39 8.79 3.64 -2.14
C LEU A 39 7.38 3.04 -2.31
N VAL A 40 6.92 2.86 -3.55
CA VAL A 40 5.66 2.16 -3.85
C VAL A 40 5.73 0.66 -3.50
N ALA A 41 6.88 0.03 -3.69
CA ALA A 41 7.10 -1.38 -3.31
C ALA A 41 7.02 -1.61 -1.79
N CYS A 42 7.10 -0.55 -0.96
CA CYS A 42 6.83 -0.60 0.48
C CYS A 42 5.33 -0.65 0.84
N TYR A 43 4.40 -0.67 -0.12
CA TYR A 43 2.96 -0.86 0.11
C TYR A 43 2.59 -2.02 1.06
N PRO A 44 3.32 -3.16 1.10
CA PRO A 44 3.02 -4.23 2.06
C PRO A 44 3.07 -3.79 3.53
N LEU A 45 3.86 -2.76 3.89
CA LEU A 45 3.81 -2.16 5.23
C LEU A 45 2.45 -1.55 5.54
N ALA A 46 1.87 -0.81 4.59
CA ALA A 46 0.54 -0.26 4.75
C ALA A 46 -0.49 -1.39 4.92
N THR A 47 -0.34 -2.49 4.18
CA THR A 47 -1.18 -3.69 4.34
C THR A 47 -1.06 -4.31 5.74
N LEU A 48 0.14 -4.38 6.35
CA LEU A 48 0.30 -4.83 7.74
C LEU A 48 -0.42 -3.90 8.72
N VAL A 49 -0.24 -2.59 8.56
CA VAL A 49 -0.87 -1.59 9.44
C VAL A 49 -2.39 -1.70 9.37
N PHE A 50 -2.96 -1.84 8.16
CA PHE A 50 -4.39 -2.08 7.98
C PHE A 50 -4.84 -3.41 8.60
N GLY A 51 -4.05 -4.48 8.45
CA GLY A 51 -4.35 -5.78 9.05
C GLY A 51 -4.31 -5.78 10.58
N TRP A 52 -3.47 -4.94 11.19
CA TRP A 52 -3.47 -4.74 12.65
C TRP A 52 -4.60 -3.81 13.12
N ALA A 53 -4.89 -2.74 12.35
CA ALA A 53 -5.90 -1.75 12.68
C ALA A 53 -7.35 -2.24 12.49
N PHE A 54 -7.57 -3.32 11.75
CA PHE A 54 -8.88 -3.97 11.56
C PHE A 54 -8.88 -5.36 12.23
N PRO A 55 -9.30 -5.47 13.51
CA PRO A 55 -9.17 -6.71 14.31
C PRO A 55 -10.05 -7.91 13.89
N GLY A 56 -10.69 -7.86 12.72
CA GLY A 56 -11.56 -8.93 12.20
C GLY A 56 -10.89 -9.86 11.19
N GLY A 57 -9.63 -9.62 10.81
CA GLY A 57 -8.88 -10.43 9.85
C GLY A 57 -8.06 -11.54 10.51
N SER A 58 -7.77 -12.61 9.76
CA SER A 58 -6.86 -13.69 10.20
C SER A 58 -5.52 -13.11 10.67
N PRO A 59 -4.93 -13.62 11.76
CA PRO A 59 -3.64 -13.14 12.24
C PRO A 59 -2.61 -13.24 11.11
N LEU A 60 -1.93 -12.12 10.85
CA LEU A 60 -0.88 -12.05 9.84
C LEU A 60 0.19 -13.08 10.20
N SER A 61 0.39 -14.07 9.32
CA SER A 61 1.38 -15.12 9.54
C SER A 61 2.74 -14.49 9.79
N ARG A 62 3.52 -15.05 10.73
CA ARG A 62 4.88 -14.60 11.05
C ARG A 62 5.77 -14.49 9.80
N GLN A 63 5.49 -15.32 8.79
CA GLN A 63 6.15 -15.29 7.47
C GLN A 63 5.82 -14.03 6.66
N ALA A 64 4.60 -13.51 6.75
CA ALA A 64 4.20 -12.27 6.07
C ALA A 64 4.93 -11.06 6.66
N VAL A 65 5.04 -11.00 8.00
CA VAL A 65 5.79 -9.93 8.68
C VAL A 65 7.27 -9.96 8.27
N VAL A 66 7.88 -11.15 8.23
CA VAL A 66 9.28 -11.31 7.78
C VAL A 66 9.45 -10.92 6.31
N GLY A 67 8.57 -11.39 5.43
CA GLY A 67 8.63 -11.05 4.00
C GLY A 67 8.54 -9.54 3.77
N ILE A 68 7.71 -8.85 4.53
CA ILE A 68 7.54 -7.41 4.45
C ILE A 68 8.77 -6.67 5.00
N GLY A 69 9.35 -7.16 6.09
CA GLY A 69 10.64 -6.66 6.58
C GLY A 69 11.75 -6.77 5.51
N ILE A 70 11.81 -7.88 4.78
CA ILE A 70 12.77 -8.08 3.68
C ILE A 70 12.51 -7.13 2.52
N THR A 71 11.24 -6.95 2.11
CA THR A 71 10.88 -6.00 1.04
C THR A 71 11.29 -4.57 1.39
N VAL A 72 11.05 -4.14 2.63
CA VAL A 72 11.41 -2.79 3.11
C VAL A 72 12.93 -2.62 3.18
N ALA A 73 13.65 -3.64 3.66
CA ALA A 73 15.11 -3.62 3.66
C ALA A 73 15.68 -3.53 2.24
N GLY A 74 15.12 -4.29 1.29
CA GLY A 74 15.53 -4.23 -0.12
C GLY A 74 15.26 -2.87 -0.76
N VAL A 75 14.12 -2.25 -0.44
CA VAL A 75 13.81 -0.87 -0.86
C VAL A 75 14.82 0.12 -0.26
N ALA A 76 15.11 0.04 1.04
CA ALA A 76 16.07 0.93 1.69
C ALA A 76 17.47 0.83 1.07
N ILE A 77 17.90 -0.39 0.70
CA ILE A 77 19.16 -0.61 -0.01
C ILE A 77 19.16 0.04 -1.39
N LEU A 78 18.10 -0.15 -2.18
CA LEU A 78 17.96 0.49 -3.50
C LEU A 78 17.97 2.02 -3.45
N LEU A 79 17.42 2.61 -2.38
CA LEU A 79 17.42 4.07 -2.18
C LEU A 79 18.80 4.59 -1.72
N SER A 80 19.65 3.72 -1.17
CA SER A 80 20.99 4.05 -0.68
C SER A 80 22.11 3.85 -1.71
N LEU A 81 21.79 3.27 -2.87
CA LEU A 81 22.67 3.05 -4.03
C LEU A 81 22.54 4.20 -5.03
#